data_AF-A0A526YSR9-F1
#
_entry.id   AF-A0A526YSR9-F1
#
_cell.length_a   1.000
_cell.length_b   1.000
_cell.length_c   1.000
_cell.angle_alpha   90.00
_cell.angle_beta   90.00
_cell.angle_gamma   90.00
#
_symmetry.space_group_name_H-M   'P 1'
#
loop_
_entity.id
_entity.type
_entity.pdbx_description
1 polymer ?
#
loop_
_entity_poly.entity_id
_entity_poly.type
_entity_poly.pdbx_seq_one_letter_code
_entity_poly.pdbx_strand_id
1 'polypeptide(L)'
;RYTGQESDAERQAIAKAKPDILLTNFMMLELLMTRQDELDRAVIANASGLDFLVLDELHTYRGRQGADVAMLVRRVKDRLVKKRKLLCIGTSATMSSAHDEIERASAVARVGRLIFGEELSSASVIDENLARATDPRINSTSLGAALPDAVRAATPESLTDEQLYSHPLACWIETEIGLLEGEKLRRRPPMTLSEASSKLVAQTNVPSEQCRAALAGMLSLMGRSEDLRGGLSDRAFLAFKLHRFISGAGHAYATIEPATDRRVVLEGQVFHPSDPNARLYPVFFCRECGQEHHSVRIENTLDGIRVLARPIDDPASEDPESDGSRTGFLVPAINADFSFAGAVADYPDDWQETTPAGQERLKAGHRGKHEGQLLLVKPDGSLADDGVPAWFFSGKYRFCPHCRHQPPQQARDINKLAGLSAEGRSSATTLIVSTILAWMEKDGTLEESTRKLLGFTDNRQDAALQAGHFNDFIFVSLLRGGMLRAVRDAGDRGLADVRFGEAVRKALGFDLEQPDRLPDWMA
;
A
#
# COMPACT_ATOMS: atom_id res chain seq x y z
N ARG A 1 33.21 7.89 4.02
CA ARG A 1 31.98 8.54 3.49
C ARG A 1 32.00 9.98 3.94
N TYR A 2 31.57 10.94 3.13
CA TYR A 2 31.58 12.36 3.45
C TYR A 2 30.24 12.97 3.04
N THR A 3 29.29 12.99 3.97
CA THR A 3 27.93 13.48 3.79
C THR A 3 27.53 14.39 4.96
N GLY A 4 26.27 14.81 4.99
CA GLY A 4 25.71 15.61 6.08
C GLY A 4 25.60 14.90 7.43
N GLN A 5 25.79 13.57 7.48
CA GLN A 5 25.48 12.73 8.64
C GLN A 5 26.71 12.35 9.49
N GLU A 6 27.92 12.43 8.92
CA GLU A 6 29.15 12.12 9.62
C GLU A 6 29.52 13.21 10.63
N SER A 7 30.10 12.78 11.75
CA SER A 7 30.56 13.67 12.81
C SER A 7 31.73 14.55 12.37
N ASP A 8 31.92 15.69 13.04
CA ASP A 8 33.02 16.60 12.72
C ASP A 8 34.40 15.94 12.88
N ALA A 9 34.55 15.03 13.85
CA ALA A 9 35.79 14.27 14.05
C ALA A 9 36.11 13.37 12.85
N GLU A 10 35.11 12.69 12.29
CA GLU A 10 35.27 11.83 11.11
C GLU A 10 35.62 12.66 9.87
N ARG A 11 34.97 13.81 9.67
CA ARG A 11 35.28 14.71 8.55
C ARG A 11 36.71 15.23 8.62
N GLN A 12 37.19 15.59 9.81
CA GLN A 12 38.59 15.98 10.04
C GLN A 12 39.57 14.85 9.76
N ALA A 13 39.24 13.61 10.13
CA ALA A 13 40.07 12.45 9.83
C ALA A 13 40.19 12.23 8.31
N ILE A 14 39.08 12.34 7.57
CA ILE A 14 39.05 12.20 6.10
C ILE A 14 39.93 13.27 5.43
N ALA A 15 39.85 14.52 5.88
CA ALA A 15 40.67 15.60 5.35
C ALA A 15 42.17 15.38 5.57
N LYS A 16 42.57 14.69 6.65
CA LYS A 16 43.98 14.38 6.94
C LYS A 16 44.49 13.13 6.22
N ALA A 17 43.63 12.12 6.06
CA ALA A 17 44.04 10.80 5.59
C ALA A 17 44.22 10.69 4.06
N LYS A 18 43.55 11.56 3.28
CA LYS A 18 43.51 11.48 1.79
C LYS A 18 43.04 10.09 1.33
N PRO A 19 41.75 9.75 1.47
CA PRO A 19 41.27 8.41 1.10
C PRO A 19 41.34 8.18 -0.41
N ASP A 20 41.55 6.93 -0.83
CA ASP A 20 41.51 6.51 -2.24
C ASP A 20 40.10 6.61 -2.84
N ILE A 21 39.06 6.39 -2.01
CA ILE A 21 37.66 6.43 -2.41
C ILE A 21 36.89 7.42 -1.52
N LEU A 22 36.32 8.45 -2.16
CA LEU A 22 35.44 9.40 -1.50
C LEU A 22 33.98 9.16 -1.93
N LEU A 23 33.17 8.64 -1.01
CA LEU A 23 31.73 8.49 -1.19
C LEU A 23 31.00 9.73 -0.65
N THR A 24 30.28 10.42 -1.51
CA THR A 24 29.51 11.65 -1.19
C THR A 24 28.23 11.69 -2.00
N ASN A 25 27.24 12.47 -1.56
CA ASN A 25 26.07 12.80 -2.39
C ASN A 25 26.35 14.07 -3.23
N PHE A 26 25.53 14.33 -4.24
CA PHE A 26 25.72 15.46 -5.16
C PHE A 26 25.62 16.82 -4.47
N MET A 27 24.74 16.97 -3.46
CA MET A 27 24.59 18.21 -2.71
C MET A 27 25.86 18.52 -1.90
N MET A 28 26.42 17.52 -1.23
CA MET A 28 27.64 17.68 -0.45
C MET A 28 28.84 17.93 -1.35
N LEU A 29 28.87 17.33 -2.55
CA LEU A 29 29.88 17.63 -3.55
C LEU A 29 29.77 19.08 -4.07
N GLU A 30 28.55 19.60 -4.30
CA GLU A 30 28.33 21.01 -4.64
C GLU A 30 28.84 21.94 -3.53
N LEU A 31 28.58 21.59 -2.26
CA LEU A 31 29.08 22.34 -1.11
C LEU A 31 30.61 22.31 -1.04
N LEU A 32 31.23 21.14 -1.15
CA LEU A 32 32.69 20.99 -1.17
C LEU A 32 33.34 21.84 -2.28
N MET A 33 32.68 21.98 -3.43
CA MET A 33 33.19 22.76 -4.55
C MET A 33 33.02 24.28 -4.38
N THR A 34 32.10 24.73 -3.52
CA THR A 34 31.74 26.16 -3.37
C THR A 34 32.24 26.76 -2.06
N ARG A 35 32.22 26.00 -0.97
CA ARG A 35 32.64 26.44 0.36
C ARG A 35 34.14 26.72 0.42
N GLN A 36 34.49 27.59 1.36
CA GLN A 36 35.84 28.13 1.53
C GLN A 36 36.41 27.86 2.92
N ASP A 37 35.74 27.09 3.76
CA ASP A 37 36.30 26.65 5.04
C ASP A 37 37.51 25.73 4.82
N GLU A 38 38.40 25.71 5.81
CA GLU A 38 39.69 25.01 5.70
C GLU A 38 39.52 23.50 5.50
N LEU A 39 38.50 22.92 6.13
CA LEU A 39 38.24 21.49 6.10
C LEU A 39 37.82 21.04 4.69
N ASP A 40 36.78 21.64 4.13
CA ASP A 40 36.27 21.32 2.79
C ASP A 40 37.34 21.59 1.72
N ARG A 41 38.14 22.65 1.88
CA ARG A 41 39.29 22.94 1.00
C ARG A 41 40.35 21.86 1.04
N ALA A 42 40.68 21.33 2.22
CA ALA A 42 41.66 20.25 2.36
C ALA A 42 41.16 18.97 1.68
N VAL A 43 39.88 18.62 1.83
CA VAL A 43 39.27 17.47 1.16
C VAL A 43 39.33 17.61 -0.36
N ILE A 44 38.99 18.78 -0.90
CA ILE A 44 39.07 19.03 -2.35
C ILE A 44 40.52 19.02 -2.87
N ALA A 45 41.47 19.56 -2.11
CA ALA A 45 42.88 19.53 -2.47
C ALA A 45 43.41 18.09 -2.56
N ASN A 46 42.98 17.24 -1.64
CA ASN A 46 43.31 15.81 -1.61
C ASN A 46 42.77 15.05 -2.83
N ALA A 47 41.67 15.51 -3.42
CA ALA A 47 41.05 14.92 -4.61
C ALA A 47 41.66 15.41 -5.94
N SER A 48 42.72 16.23 -5.91
CA SER A 48 43.40 16.68 -7.13
C SER A 48 44.08 15.51 -7.85
N GLY A 49 43.85 15.41 -9.17
CA GLY A 49 44.34 14.30 -9.98
C GLY A 49 43.39 13.11 -10.04
N LEU A 50 42.10 13.33 -9.84
CA LEU A 50 41.06 12.29 -9.87
C LEU A 50 41.08 11.49 -11.18
N ASP A 51 41.19 10.15 -11.07
CA ASP A 51 41.17 9.23 -12.21
C ASP A 51 39.74 8.77 -12.58
N PHE A 52 38.83 8.66 -11.59
CA PHE A 52 37.48 8.12 -11.77
C PHE A 52 36.40 9.00 -11.14
N LEU A 53 35.25 9.10 -11.82
CA LEU A 53 34.02 9.69 -11.27
C LEU A 53 32.86 8.73 -11.51
N VAL A 54 32.27 8.23 -10.42
CA VAL A 54 31.13 7.31 -10.46
C VAL A 54 29.87 8.06 -10.06
N LEU A 55 28.86 8.06 -10.92
CA LEU A 55 27.53 8.56 -10.60
C LEU A 55 26.55 7.39 -10.58
N ASP A 56 25.99 7.13 -9.41
CA ASP A 56 24.95 6.13 -9.25
C ASP A 56 23.57 6.68 -9.58
N GLU A 57 22.69 5.79 -10.02
CA GLU A 57 21.29 6.05 -10.37
C GLU A 57 21.06 7.25 -11.28
N LEU A 58 21.73 7.27 -12.44
CA LEU A 58 21.62 8.35 -13.42
C LEU A 58 20.16 8.67 -13.82
N HIS A 59 19.24 7.71 -13.75
CA HIS A 59 17.82 7.92 -14.03
C HIS A 59 17.14 8.91 -13.08
N THR A 60 17.71 9.15 -11.90
CA THR A 60 17.20 10.13 -10.93
C THR A 60 17.54 11.58 -11.32
N TYR A 61 18.60 11.79 -12.10
CA TYR A 61 19.06 13.12 -12.52
C TYR A 61 18.32 13.60 -13.78
N ARG A 62 17.06 14.01 -13.60
CA ARG A 62 16.20 14.51 -14.70
C ARG A 62 15.79 15.97 -14.51
N GLY A 63 15.39 16.60 -15.62
CA GLY A 63 14.95 18.00 -15.63
C GLY A 63 16.00 18.95 -15.04
N ARG A 64 15.58 19.87 -14.17
CA ARG A 64 16.45 20.85 -13.52
C ARG A 64 17.58 20.20 -12.71
N GLN A 65 17.26 19.16 -11.94
CA GLN A 65 18.27 18.46 -11.14
C GLN A 65 19.36 17.83 -12.01
N GLY A 66 18.99 17.28 -13.17
CA GLY A 66 19.95 16.76 -14.15
C GLY A 66 20.89 17.84 -14.69
N ALA A 67 20.37 19.04 -14.97
CA ALA A 67 21.19 20.17 -15.41
C ALA A 67 22.16 20.64 -14.31
N ASP A 68 21.71 20.70 -13.06
CA ASP A 68 22.55 21.08 -11.92
C ASP A 68 23.72 20.09 -11.74
N VAL A 69 23.44 18.79 -11.77
CA VAL A 69 24.46 17.73 -11.69
C VAL A 69 25.43 17.79 -12.87
N ALA A 70 24.93 18.03 -14.09
CA ALA A 70 25.76 18.17 -15.27
C ALA A 70 26.77 19.34 -15.12
N MET A 71 26.34 20.47 -14.57
CA MET A 71 27.23 21.62 -14.29
C MET A 71 28.22 21.32 -13.16
N LEU A 72 27.80 20.60 -12.12
CA LEU A 72 28.68 20.15 -11.06
C LEU A 72 29.79 19.24 -11.61
N VAL A 73 29.47 18.26 -12.46
CA VAL A 73 30.47 17.38 -13.10
C VAL A 73 31.50 18.19 -13.90
N ARG A 74 31.05 19.20 -14.65
CA ARG A 74 31.96 20.10 -15.40
C ARG A 74 32.89 20.86 -14.46
N ARG A 75 32.39 21.34 -13.32
CA ARG A 75 33.18 22.04 -12.30
C ARG A 75 34.19 21.11 -11.61
N VAL A 76 33.80 19.88 -11.33
CA VAL A 76 34.69 18.83 -10.78
C VAL A 76 35.85 18.60 -11.74
N LYS A 77 35.55 18.42 -13.03
CA LYS A 77 36.57 18.23 -14.08
C LYS A 77 37.53 19.41 -14.14
N ASP A 78 37.01 20.62 -14.27
CA ASP A 78 37.83 21.84 -14.37
C ASP A 78 38.76 22.03 -13.16
N ARG A 79 38.26 21.77 -11.94
CA ARG A 79 39.02 22.00 -10.71
C ARG A 79 40.01 20.88 -10.36
N LEU A 80 39.63 19.61 -10.56
CA LEU A 80 40.39 18.46 -10.08
C LEU A 80 41.25 17.80 -11.14
N VAL A 81 40.93 17.98 -12.43
CA VAL A 81 41.50 17.20 -13.53
C VAL A 81 42.36 18.11 -14.41
N LYS A 82 43.69 18.09 -14.20
CA LYS A 82 44.62 19.00 -14.91
C LYS A 82 45.40 18.38 -16.06
N LYS A 83 45.72 17.09 -15.99
CA LYS A 83 46.66 16.43 -16.93
C LYS A 83 46.17 15.11 -17.53
N ARG A 84 45.25 14.40 -16.85
CA ARG A 84 44.74 13.10 -17.29
C ARG A 84 43.27 13.23 -17.69
N LYS A 85 42.76 12.28 -18.48
CA LYS A 85 41.33 12.20 -18.77
C LYS A 85 40.61 11.50 -17.62
N LEU A 86 39.55 12.10 -17.10
CA LEU A 86 38.71 11.52 -16.05
C LEU A 86 37.82 10.41 -16.64
N LEU A 87 37.89 9.19 -16.11
CA LEU A 87 36.95 8.14 -16.51
C LEU A 87 35.62 8.31 -15.77
N CYS A 88 34.57 8.59 -16.52
CA CYS A 88 33.22 8.72 -15.99
C CYS A 88 32.47 7.39 -16.09
N ILE A 89 31.92 6.93 -14.97
CA ILE A 89 31.14 5.68 -14.88
C ILE A 89 29.74 6.06 -14.37
N GLY A 90 28.71 5.58 -15.05
CA GLY A 90 27.33 5.82 -14.67
C GLY A 90 26.55 4.52 -14.58
N THR A 91 25.83 4.31 -13.47
CA THR A 91 24.90 3.20 -13.30
C THR A 91 23.47 3.73 -13.35
N SER A 92 22.54 2.90 -13.84
CA SER A 92 21.14 3.29 -13.96
C SER A 92 20.23 2.07 -14.10
N ALA A 93 19.17 2.01 -13.29
CA ALA A 93 18.19 0.94 -13.38
C ALA A 93 17.26 1.05 -14.61
N THR A 94 16.77 2.25 -14.92
CA THR A 94 15.73 2.44 -15.95
C THR A 94 15.83 3.82 -16.63
N MET A 95 16.41 3.89 -17.83
CA MET A 95 16.48 5.15 -18.60
C MET A 95 15.60 5.20 -19.84
N SER A 96 15.16 4.05 -20.35
CA SER A 96 14.34 3.96 -21.55
C SER A 96 13.40 2.78 -21.46
N SER A 97 12.13 3.01 -21.82
CA SER A 97 11.10 1.99 -22.03
C SER A 97 11.08 1.45 -23.47
N ALA A 98 12.05 1.85 -24.31
CA ALA A 98 12.16 1.34 -25.67
C ALA A 98 12.40 -0.18 -25.65
N HIS A 99 11.73 -0.90 -26.54
CA HIS A 99 11.85 -2.36 -26.62
C HIS A 99 13.10 -2.79 -27.40
N ASP A 100 13.70 -1.87 -28.16
CA ASP A 100 14.93 -2.10 -28.93
C ASP A 100 16.18 -1.78 -28.07
N GLU A 101 17.10 -2.73 -27.99
CA GLU A 101 18.35 -2.63 -27.24
C GLU A 101 19.30 -1.55 -27.78
N ILE A 102 19.35 -1.38 -29.10
CA ILE A 102 20.16 -0.35 -29.76
C ILE A 102 19.60 1.04 -29.41
N GLU A 103 18.28 1.20 -29.44
CA GLU A 103 17.64 2.46 -29.05
C GLU A 103 17.83 2.74 -27.55
N ARG A 104 17.69 1.73 -26.68
CA ARG A 104 17.96 1.87 -25.24
C ARG A 104 19.41 2.30 -24.99
N ALA A 105 20.39 1.61 -25.58
CA ALA A 105 21.80 1.93 -25.44
C ALA A 105 22.12 3.33 -25.99
N SER A 106 21.54 3.70 -27.13
CA SER A 106 21.69 5.05 -27.70
C SER A 106 21.09 6.14 -26.80
N ALA A 107 19.93 5.88 -26.18
CA ALA A 107 19.29 6.79 -25.24
C ALA A 107 20.13 6.96 -23.96
N VAL A 108 20.60 5.86 -23.37
CA VAL A 108 21.51 5.87 -22.20
C VAL A 108 22.79 6.63 -22.52
N ALA A 109 23.41 6.35 -23.67
CA ALA A 109 24.61 7.04 -24.12
C ALA A 109 24.38 8.55 -24.29
N ARG A 110 23.23 8.96 -24.84
CA ARG A 110 22.86 10.38 -24.96
C ARG A 110 22.74 11.06 -23.59
N VAL A 111 22.16 10.42 -22.59
CA VAL A 111 22.07 11.01 -21.25
C VAL A 111 23.44 11.07 -20.58
N GLY A 112 24.24 10.00 -20.69
CA GLY A 112 25.63 9.99 -20.24
C GLY A 112 26.44 11.14 -20.85
N ARG A 113 26.29 11.38 -22.17
CA ARG A 113 26.92 12.53 -22.86
C ARG A 113 26.55 13.87 -22.24
N LEU A 114 25.25 14.10 -21.97
CA LEU A 114 24.78 15.37 -21.40
C LEU A 114 25.31 15.59 -19.98
N ILE A 115 25.21 14.57 -19.13
CA ILE A 115 25.63 14.64 -17.72
C ILE A 115 27.15 14.76 -17.62
N PHE A 116 27.90 13.85 -18.26
CA PHE A 116 29.34 13.84 -18.17
C PHE A 116 30.03 14.91 -19.03
N GLY A 117 29.36 15.42 -20.07
CA GLY A 117 29.96 16.38 -20.99
C GLY A 117 31.09 15.78 -21.82
N GLU A 118 31.03 14.48 -22.12
CA GLU A 118 31.98 13.76 -22.96
C GLU A 118 31.26 12.88 -23.97
N GLU A 119 31.88 12.62 -25.12
CA GLU A 119 31.35 11.65 -26.08
C GLU A 119 31.28 10.25 -25.49
N LEU A 120 30.11 9.62 -25.60
CA LEU A 120 29.83 8.28 -25.09
C LEU A 120 29.12 7.50 -26.19
N SER A 121 29.72 6.39 -26.61
CA SER A 121 29.15 5.53 -27.66
C SER A 121 28.15 4.55 -27.06
N SER A 122 27.19 4.07 -27.85
CA SER A 122 26.29 2.99 -27.41
C SER A 122 27.05 1.70 -27.08
N ALA A 123 28.21 1.46 -27.70
CA ALA A 123 29.09 0.34 -27.37
C ALA A 123 29.76 0.46 -25.99
N SER A 124 29.74 1.65 -25.37
CA SER A 124 30.20 1.88 -24.00
C SER A 124 29.10 1.60 -22.96
N VAL A 125 27.88 1.28 -23.40
CA VAL A 125 26.79 0.88 -22.51
C VAL A 125 26.90 -0.62 -22.26
N ILE A 126 27.09 -0.97 -21.00
CA ILE A 126 27.14 -2.36 -20.54
C ILE A 126 25.75 -2.69 -19.98
N ASP A 127 25.06 -3.64 -20.61
CA ASP A 127 23.78 -4.17 -20.14
C ASP A 127 24.00 -5.53 -19.44
N GLU A 128 22.97 -6.04 -18.78
CA GLU A 128 22.99 -7.37 -18.21
C GLU A 128 22.90 -8.46 -19.29
N ASN A 129 23.48 -9.62 -18.97
CA ASN A 129 23.25 -10.85 -19.72
C ASN A 129 22.62 -11.88 -18.77
N LEU A 130 21.41 -12.33 -19.12
CA LEU A 130 20.70 -13.30 -18.31
C LEU A 130 21.19 -14.70 -18.68
N ALA A 131 21.26 -15.58 -17.68
CA ALA A 131 21.51 -16.99 -17.85
C ALA A 131 20.40 -17.78 -17.16
N ARG A 132 20.07 -18.95 -17.72
CA ARG A 132 19.18 -19.91 -17.08
C ARG A 132 19.86 -20.46 -15.81
N ALA A 133 19.11 -20.57 -14.73
CA ALA A 133 19.48 -21.36 -13.55
C ALA A 133 19.22 -22.86 -13.76
N THR A 134 18.23 -23.21 -14.58
CA THR A 134 17.88 -24.60 -14.92
C THR A 134 18.49 -25.03 -16.26
N ASP A 135 18.44 -26.33 -16.57
CA ASP A 135 19.08 -26.94 -17.74
C ASP A 135 18.60 -26.34 -19.07
N PRO A 136 19.44 -25.59 -19.81
CA PRO A 136 19.06 -24.94 -21.06
C PRO A 136 18.53 -25.90 -22.14
N ARG A 137 18.80 -27.20 -22.01
CA ARG A 137 18.30 -28.24 -22.94
C ARG A 137 16.84 -28.61 -22.69
N ILE A 138 16.31 -28.27 -21.51
CA ILE A 138 14.93 -28.52 -21.10
C ILE A 138 14.17 -27.20 -21.21
N ASN A 139 13.09 -27.19 -21.98
CA ASN A 139 12.20 -26.05 -22.14
C ASN A 139 10.75 -26.47 -21.88
N SER A 140 9.83 -25.51 -21.82
CA SER A 140 8.43 -25.82 -21.51
C SER A 140 7.82 -26.82 -22.49
N THR A 141 8.25 -26.87 -23.75
CA THR A 141 7.72 -27.79 -24.76
C THR A 141 8.35 -29.19 -24.73
N SER A 142 9.55 -29.37 -24.16
CA SER A 142 10.27 -30.64 -24.13
C SER A 142 10.00 -31.50 -22.89
N LEU A 143 9.26 -30.98 -21.91
CA LEU A 143 9.02 -31.66 -20.62
C LEU A 143 8.13 -32.90 -20.70
N GLY A 144 7.23 -32.99 -21.69
CA GLY A 144 6.36 -34.15 -21.90
C GLY A 144 5.63 -34.61 -20.63
N ALA A 145 5.66 -35.92 -20.36
CA ALA A 145 4.99 -36.55 -19.22
C ALA A 145 5.64 -36.24 -17.85
N ALA A 146 6.90 -35.81 -17.83
CA ALA A 146 7.62 -35.51 -16.58
C ALA A 146 7.03 -34.29 -15.85
N LEU A 147 6.43 -33.34 -16.58
CA LEU A 147 5.81 -32.16 -15.97
C LEU A 147 4.51 -32.50 -15.21
N PRO A 148 3.50 -33.16 -15.82
CA PRO A 148 2.32 -33.61 -15.08
C PRO A 148 2.65 -34.44 -13.83
N ASP A 149 3.65 -35.32 -13.92
CA ASP A 149 4.07 -36.16 -12.79
C ASP A 149 4.71 -35.33 -11.67
N ALA A 150 5.54 -34.35 -12.02
CA ALA A 150 6.10 -33.40 -11.05
C ALA A 150 5.04 -32.50 -10.39
N VAL A 151 3.96 -32.15 -11.09
CA VAL A 151 2.85 -31.37 -10.53
C VAL A 151 1.98 -32.21 -9.58
N ARG A 152 1.78 -33.49 -9.88
CA ARG A 152 1.01 -34.41 -9.02
C ARG A 152 1.79 -34.85 -7.78
N ALA A 153 3.11 -34.88 -7.86
CA ALA A 153 3.96 -35.18 -6.72
C ALA A 153 3.83 -34.10 -5.64
N ALA A 154 3.90 -34.51 -4.37
CA ALA A 154 3.99 -33.57 -3.27
C ALA A 154 5.29 -32.75 -3.40
N THR A 155 5.23 -31.44 -3.11
CA THR A 155 6.43 -30.60 -3.09
C THR A 155 7.41 -31.14 -2.05
N PRO A 156 8.65 -31.48 -2.43
CA PRO A 156 9.65 -31.94 -1.47
C PRO A 156 9.99 -30.86 -0.44
N GLU A 157 10.37 -31.27 0.77
CA GLU A 157 10.80 -30.32 1.82
C GLU A 157 12.17 -29.68 1.50
N SER A 158 13.03 -30.41 0.77
CA SER A 158 14.39 -30.00 0.42
C SER A 158 14.79 -30.53 -0.95
N LEU A 159 15.41 -29.68 -1.78
CA LEU A 159 16.08 -30.05 -3.03
C LEU A 159 17.32 -29.20 -3.21
N THR A 160 18.46 -29.81 -3.54
CA THR A 160 19.72 -29.08 -3.84
C THR A 160 19.64 -28.39 -5.20
N ASP A 161 20.58 -27.47 -5.49
CA ASP A 161 20.62 -26.79 -6.79
C ASP A 161 20.87 -27.76 -7.95
N GLU A 162 21.66 -28.81 -7.73
CA GLU A 162 21.89 -29.88 -8.72
C GLU A 162 20.59 -30.61 -9.07
N GLN A 163 19.72 -30.87 -8.08
CA GLN A 163 18.43 -31.50 -8.30
C GLN A 163 17.44 -30.55 -8.99
N LEU A 164 17.40 -29.28 -8.57
CA LEU A 164 16.54 -28.26 -9.18
C LEU A 164 16.94 -27.93 -10.61
N TYR A 165 18.23 -28.03 -10.95
CA TYR A 165 18.76 -27.75 -12.29
C TYR A 165 18.01 -28.50 -13.39
N SER A 166 17.63 -29.75 -13.13
CA SER A 166 16.89 -30.60 -14.09
C SER A 166 15.43 -30.86 -13.70
N HIS A 167 14.93 -30.25 -12.63
CA HIS A 167 13.59 -30.54 -12.12
C HIS A 167 12.51 -30.02 -13.09
N PRO A 168 11.56 -30.87 -13.55
CA PRO A 168 10.59 -30.50 -14.59
C PRO A 168 9.80 -29.22 -14.31
N LEU A 169 9.30 -29.07 -13.08
CA LEU A 169 8.54 -27.89 -12.67
C LEU A 169 9.42 -26.64 -12.51
N ALA A 170 10.71 -26.80 -12.13
CA ALA A 170 11.62 -25.67 -12.00
C ALA A 170 11.98 -25.12 -13.39
N CYS A 171 12.28 -26.01 -14.34
CA CYS A 171 12.50 -25.66 -15.75
C CYS A 171 11.26 -24.97 -16.34
N TRP A 172 10.05 -25.48 -16.05
CA TRP A 172 8.81 -24.87 -16.50
C TRP A 172 8.61 -23.47 -15.90
N ILE A 173 8.79 -23.30 -14.59
CA ILE A 173 8.68 -22.00 -13.92
C ILE A 173 9.66 -21.00 -14.53
N GLU A 174 10.93 -21.38 -14.71
CA GLU A 174 11.91 -20.48 -15.30
C GLU A 174 11.54 -20.09 -16.73
N THR A 175 11.06 -21.03 -17.55
CA THR A 175 10.77 -20.78 -18.98
C THR A 175 9.41 -20.15 -19.26
N GLU A 176 8.41 -20.31 -18.40
CA GLU A 176 7.06 -19.75 -18.58
C GLU A 176 6.76 -18.53 -17.70
N ILE A 177 7.47 -18.37 -16.58
CA ILE A 177 7.29 -17.26 -15.63
C ILE A 177 8.53 -16.36 -15.59
N GLY A 178 9.74 -16.92 -15.61
CA GLY A 178 10.97 -16.16 -15.40
C GLY A 178 11.50 -15.46 -16.67
N LEU A 179 11.87 -16.27 -17.66
CA LEU A 179 12.64 -15.86 -18.84
C LEU A 179 11.89 -16.19 -20.13
N LEU A 180 11.98 -15.27 -21.08
CA LEU A 180 11.56 -15.42 -22.46
C LEU A 180 12.79 -15.81 -23.29
N GLU A 181 12.68 -16.94 -23.99
CA GLU A 181 13.72 -17.40 -24.92
C GLU A 181 13.68 -16.60 -26.24
N GLY A 182 14.85 -16.44 -26.84
CA GLY A 182 15.09 -15.69 -28.07
C GLY A 182 16.59 -15.65 -28.38
N GLU A 183 17.03 -14.75 -29.27
CA GLU A 183 18.47 -14.55 -29.53
C GLU A 183 19.25 -14.14 -28.27
N LYS A 184 18.58 -13.42 -27.36
CA LYS A 184 19.06 -13.06 -26.03
C LYS A 184 17.94 -13.32 -25.01
N LEU A 185 18.29 -13.87 -23.86
CA LEU A 185 17.35 -14.09 -22.76
C LEU A 185 16.82 -12.76 -22.22
N ARG A 186 15.50 -12.68 -22.02
CA ARG A 186 14.82 -11.49 -21.48
C ARG A 186 13.90 -11.90 -20.33
N ARG A 187 13.68 -11.03 -19.35
CA ARG A 187 12.67 -11.28 -18.31
C ARG A 187 11.27 -11.25 -18.92
N ARG A 188 10.41 -12.19 -18.52
CA ARG A 188 8.99 -12.15 -18.90
C ARG A 188 8.27 -11.02 -18.15
N PRO A 189 7.17 -10.49 -18.71
CA PRO A 189 6.25 -9.66 -17.95
C PRO A 189 5.75 -10.41 -16.70
N PRO A 190 5.57 -9.71 -15.56
CA PRO A 190 5.03 -10.34 -14.36
C PRO A 190 3.64 -10.89 -14.63
N MET A 191 3.33 -12.02 -14.00
CA MET A 191 2.02 -12.67 -14.12
C MET A 191 1.49 -13.10 -12.76
N THR A 192 0.18 -13.22 -12.65
CA THR A 192 -0.47 -13.70 -11.43
C THR A 192 -0.29 -15.21 -11.27
N LEU A 193 -0.36 -15.69 -10.03
CA LEU A 193 -0.33 -17.13 -9.76
C LEU A 193 -1.51 -17.84 -10.44
N SER A 194 -2.68 -17.21 -10.52
CA SER A 194 -3.87 -17.76 -11.19
C SER A 194 -3.68 -17.93 -12.71
N GLU A 195 -3.02 -16.98 -13.37
CA GLU A 195 -2.67 -17.09 -14.79
C GLU A 195 -1.63 -18.19 -15.02
N ALA A 196 -0.60 -18.26 -14.17
CA ALA A 196 0.40 -19.33 -14.23
C ALA A 196 -0.23 -20.72 -14.02
N SER A 197 -1.14 -20.85 -13.04
CA SER A 197 -1.92 -22.07 -12.82
C SER A 197 -2.75 -22.43 -14.04
N SER A 198 -3.45 -21.47 -14.65
CA SER A 198 -4.24 -21.71 -15.87
C SER A 198 -3.38 -22.22 -17.03
N LYS A 199 -2.19 -21.65 -17.24
CA LYS A 199 -1.23 -22.15 -18.23
C LYS A 199 -0.77 -23.58 -17.93
N LEU A 200 -0.44 -23.86 -16.67
CA LEU A 200 0.01 -25.18 -16.24
C LEU A 200 -1.10 -26.23 -16.39
N VAL A 201 -2.36 -25.89 -16.09
CA VAL A 201 -3.54 -26.74 -16.33
C VAL A 201 -3.67 -27.05 -17.82
N ALA A 202 -3.59 -26.04 -18.69
CA ALA A 202 -3.71 -26.23 -20.14
C ALA A 202 -2.65 -27.19 -20.70
N GLN A 203 -1.46 -27.20 -20.11
CA GLN A 203 -0.37 -28.05 -20.56
C GLN A 203 -0.36 -29.46 -19.93
N THR A 204 -0.81 -29.60 -18.68
CA THR A 204 -0.70 -30.86 -17.92
C THR A 204 -2.00 -31.62 -17.77
N ASN A 205 -3.14 -30.96 -18.01
CA ASN A 205 -4.49 -31.45 -17.72
C ASN A 205 -4.69 -31.86 -16.24
N VAL A 206 -3.90 -31.30 -15.32
CA VAL A 206 -4.04 -31.48 -13.87
C VAL A 206 -4.99 -30.40 -13.31
N PRO A 207 -5.80 -30.68 -12.27
CA PRO A 207 -6.74 -29.70 -11.71
C PRO A 207 -6.06 -28.40 -11.23
N SER A 208 -6.75 -27.27 -11.40
CA SER A 208 -6.22 -25.92 -11.10
C SER A 208 -5.65 -25.77 -9.68
N GLU A 209 -6.36 -26.29 -8.68
CA GLU A 209 -5.91 -26.23 -7.28
C GLU A 209 -4.58 -26.96 -7.04
N GLN A 210 -4.37 -28.12 -7.68
CA GLN A 210 -3.12 -28.86 -7.59
C GLN A 210 -1.98 -28.11 -8.30
N CYS A 211 -2.24 -27.58 -9.51
CA CYS A 211 -1.29 -26.74 -10.23
C CYS A 211 -0.87 -25.51 -9.41
N ARG A 212 -1.83 -24.84 -8.78
CA ARG A 212 -1.59 -23.68 -7.91
C ARG A 212 -0.75 -24.03 -6.68
N ALA A 213 -1.07 -25.14 -6.01
CA ALA A 213 -0.32 -25.62 -4.86
C ALA A 213 1.12 -26.00 -5.24
N ALA A 214 1.31 -26.74 -6.34
CA ALA A 214 2.63 -27.14 -6.82
C ALA A 214 3.50 -25.94 -7.21
N LEU A 215 2.93 -24.95 -7.91
CA LEU A 215 3.64 -23.71 -8.25
C LEU A 215 4.04 -22.92 -7.01
N ALA A 216 3.12 -22.70 -6.07
CA ALA A 216 3.40 -21.98 -4.84
C ALA A 216 4.47 -22.69 -3.98
N GLY A 217 4.37 -24.01 -3.86
CA GLY A 217 5.33 -24.85 -3.15
C GLY A 217 6.72 -24.77 -3.78
N MET A 218 6.81 -24.98 -5.09
CA MET A 218 8.08 -24.97 -5.82
C MET A 218 8.75 -23.58 -5.83
N LEU A 219 7.97 -22.50 -6.02
CA LEU A 219 8.49 -21.13 -5.87
C LEU A 219 9.02 -20.88 -4.46
N SER A 220 8.27 -21.30 -3.43
CA SER A 220 8.69 -21.15 -2.03
C SER A 220 9.94 -21.94 -1.71
N LEU A 221 10.12 -23.13 -2.30
CA LEU A 221 11.33 -23.93 -2.19
C LEU A 221 12.50 -23.20 -2.89
N MET A 222 12.38 -22.90 -4.18
CA MET A 222 13.44 -22.28 -4.99
C MET A 222 13.89 -20.90 -4.49
N GLY A 223 13.02 -20.18 -3.78
CA GLY A 223 13.32 -18.88 -3.17
C GLY A 223 14.12 -18.93 -1.88
N ARG A 224 14.32 -20.10 -1.27
CA ARG A 224 15.16 -20.30 -0.07
C ARG A 224 16.62 -20.50 -0.47
N SER A 225 17.53 -20.06 0.39
CA SER A 225 18.96 -20.39 0.28
C SER A 225 19.18 -21.90 0.25
N GLU A 226 20.23 -22.34 -0.44
CA GLU A 226 20.48 -23.77 -0.67
C GLU A 226 20.85 -24.52 0.62
N ASP A 227 21.54 -23.88 1.55
CA ASP A 227 21.84 -24.42 2.88
C ASP A 227 20.57 -24.84 3.66
N LEU A 228 19.46 -24.11 3.48
CA LEU A 228 18.14 -24.47 4.02
C LEU A 228 17.41 -25.55 3.20
N ARG A 229 17.98 -25.98 2.08
CA ARG A 229 17.46 -27.03 1.18
C ARG A 229 18.39 -28.24 1.05
N GLY A 230 19.40 -28.35 1.91
CA GLY A 230 20.32 -29.49 1.97
C GLY A 230 21.61 -29.35 1.16
N GLY A 231 21.92 -28.17 0.64
CA GLY A 231 23.19 -27.86 -0.02
C GLY A 231 24.13 -27.02 0.85
N LEU A 232 25.01 -26.25 0.21
CA LEU A 232 26.06 -25.46 0.89
C LEU A 232 26.02 -23.97 0.56
N SER A 233 25.30 -23.57 -0.49
CA SER A 233 25.21 -22.17 -0.92
C SER A 233 24.26 -21.36 -0.06
N ASP A 234 24.65 -20.11 0.23
CA ASP A 234 23.80 -19.10 0.90
C ASP A 234 22.80 -18.43 -0.07
N ARG A 235 22.79 -18.84 -1.34
CA ARG A 235 21.94 -18.25 -2.38
C ARG A 235 20.69 -19.08 -2.66
N ALA A 236 19.63 -18.38 -3.00
CA ALA A 236 18.44 -19.01 -3.57
C ALA A 236 18.70 -19.52 -5.00
N PHE A 237 18.06 -20.63 -5.37
CA PHE A 237 18.19 -21.19 -6.72
C PHE A 237 17.58 -20.22 -7.76
N LEU A 238 16.39 -19.70 -7.48
CA LEU A 238 15.77 -18.62 -8.25
C LEU A 238 15.07 -17.64 -7.31
N ALA A 239 15.65 -16.44 -7.18
CA ALA A 239 15.02 -15.34 -6.45
C ALA A 239 13.91 -14.70 -7.29
N PHE A 240 12.69 -14.64 -6.75
CA PHE A 240 11.55 -14.00 -7.40
C PHE A 240 11.00 -12.85 -6.54
N LYS A 241 10.27 -11.94 -7.18
CA LYS A 241 9.56 -10.85 -6.51
C LYS A 241 8.08 -11.18 -6.43
N LEU A 242 7.55 -11.30 -5.22
CA LEU A 242 6.12 -11.44 -4.99
C LEU A 242 5.50 -10.05 -4.79
N HIS A 243 4.61 -9.66 -5.69
CA HIS A 243 3.82 -8.44 -5.56
C HIS A 243 2.46 -8.79 -4.97
N ARG A 244 2.19 -8.31 -3.75
CA ARG A 244 0.89 -8.44 -3.11
C ARG A 244 0.22 -7.08 -3.01
N PHE A 245 -0.95 -6.95 -3.63
CA PHE A 245 -1.79 -5.77 -3.53
C PHE A 245 -2.84 -6.02 -2.45
N ILE A 246 -2.93 -5.12 -1.48
CA ILE A 246 -3.90 -5.16 -0.40
C ILE A 246 -4.73 -3.89 -0.49
N SER A 247 -6.00 -4.02 -0.84
CA SER A 247 -6.98 -2.94 -0.79
C SER A 247 -7.74 -3.00 0.54
N GLY A 248 -8.09 -1.83 1.09
CA GLY A 248 -9.06 -1.77 2.18
C GLY A 248 -10.45 -2.13 1.68
N ALA A 249 -11.30 -2.71 2.54
CA ALA A 249 -12.65 -3.18 2.17
C ALA A 249 -13.65 -2.06 1.78
N GLY A 250 -13.22 -0.79 1.78
CA GLY A 250 -14.01 0.35 1.33
C GLY A 250 -15.43 0.38 1.88
N HIS A 251 -16.40 0.51 0.97
CA HIS A 251 -17.82 0.39 1.27
C HIS A 251 -18.36 -0.91 0.65
N ALA A 252 -19.37 -1.50 1.30
CA ALA A 252 -20.27 -2.38 0.58
C ALA A 252 -21.14 -1.51 -0.34
N TYR A 253 -21.53 -2.03 -1.48
CA TYR A 253 -22.46 -1.40 -2.40
C TYR A 253 -23.64 -2.33 -2.59
N ALA A 254 -24.84 -1.77 -2.61
CA ALA A 254 -26.05 -2.55 -2.79
C ALA A 254 -27.00 -1.89 -3.77
N THR A 255 -27.78 -2.74 -4.45
CA THR A 255 -28.92 -2.29 -5.26
C THR A 255 -30.09 -1.87 -4.37
N ILE A 256 -30.99 -1.04 -4.88
CA ILE A 256 -32.26 -0.74 -4.22
C ILE A 256 -33.31 -1.70 -4.77
N GLU A 257 -33.42 -2.85 -4.10
CA GLU A 257 -34.27 -3.99 -4.47
C GLU A 257 -34.88 -4.58 -3.18
N PRO A 258 -35.97 -5.38 -3.29
CA PRO A 258 -36.51 -6.10 -2.15
C PRO A 258 -35.45 -6.98 -1.47
N ALA A 259 -35.58 -7.20 -0.17
CA ALA A 259 -34.58 -7.94 0.62
C ALA A 259 -34.25 -9.34 0.09
N THR A 260 -35.17 -9.99 -0.64
CA THR A 260 -35.00 -11.31 -1.25
C THR A 260 -34.08 -11.31 -2.48
N ASP A 261 -34.08 -10.22 -3.24
CA ASP A 261 -33.43 -10.14 -4.56
C ASP A 261 -32.23 -9.20 -4.58
N ARG A 262 -32.02 -8.48 -3.48
CA ARG A 262 -31.01 -7.44 -3.36
C ARG A 262 -29.59 -8.00 -3.49
N ARG A 263 -28.80 -7.31 -4.30
CA ARG A 263 -27.43 -7.70 -4.63
C ARG A 263 -26.45 -6.80 -3.90
N VAL A 264 -25.42 -7.40 -3.31
CA VAL A 264 -24.37 -6.70 -2.56
C VAL A 264 -23.01 -7.06 -3.14
N VAL A 265 -22.20 -6.04 -3.44
CA VAL A 265 -20.84 -6.18 -3.95
C VAL A 265 -19.87 -5.33 -3.14
N LEU A 266 -18.59 -5.69 -3.16
CA LEU A 266 -17.51 -4.95 -2.48
C LEU A 266 -16.75 -4.01 -3.43
N GLU A 267 -16.96 -4.18 -4.75
CA GLU A 267 -16.33 -3.36 -5.77
C GLU A 267 -17.30 -2.27 -6.22
N GLY A 268 -16.93 -1.01 -5.97
CA GLY A 268 -17.73 0.15 -6.36
C GLY A 268 -17.77 0.33 -7.88
N GLN A 269 -18.95 0.20 -8.47
CA GLN A 269 -19.25 0.56 -9.86
C GLN A 269 -20.54 1.39 -9.88
N VAL A 270 -20.90 1.97 -11.04
CA VAL A 270 -22.18 2.69 -11.18
C VAL A 270 -23.37 1.73 -11.22
N PHE A 271 -23.18 0.60 -11.90
CA PHE A 271 -24.19 -0.45 -12.09
C PHE A 271 -23.63 -1.80 -11.67
N HIS A 272 -24.51 -2.75 -11.39
CA HIS A 272 -24.13 -4.11 -11.05
C HIS A 272 -23.48 -4.81 -12.26
N PRO A 273 -22.36 -5.57 -12.10
CA PRO A 273 -21.65 -6.17 -13.25
C PRO A 273 -22.50 -7.11 -14.12
N SER A 274 -23.46 -7.80 -13.50
CA SER A 274 -24.38 -8.72 -14.20
C SER A 274 -25.69 -8.07 -14.64
N ASP A 275 -25.91 -6.78 -14.34
CA ASP A 275 -27.16 -6.09 -14.65
C ASP A 275 -26.92 -4.57 -14.84
N PRO A 276 -26.88 -4.11 -16.10
CA PRO A 276 -26.58 -2.71 -16.42
C PRO A 276 -27.70 -1.73 -16.04
N ASN A 277 -28.89 -2.23 -15.65
CA ASN A 277 -29.99 -1.37 -15.21
C ASN A 277 -30.03 -1.20 -13.69
N ALA A 278 -29.37 -2.06 -12.92
CA ALA A 278 -29.38 -1.98 -11.47
C ALA A 278 -28.22 -1.12 -10.97
N ARG A 279 -28.55 0.03 -10.36
CA ARG A 279 -27.56 0.95 -9.79
C ARG A 279 -27.05 0.46 -8.45
N LEU A 280 -25.78 0.74 -8.19
CA LEU A 280 -25.13 0.44 -6.93
C LEU A 280 -25.03 1.70 -6.06
N TYR A 281 -25.45 1.57 -4.81
CA TYR A 281 -25.39 2.63 -3.81
C TYR A 281 -24.44 2.21 -2.68
N PRO A 282 -23.48 3.06 -2.28
CA PRO A 282 -22.67 2.79 -1.10
C PRO A 282 -23.58 2.60 0.12
N VAL A 283 -23.28 1.59 0.92
CA VAL A 283 -24.02 1.24 2.13
C VAL A 283 -23.29 1.77 3.35
N PHE A 284 -24.02 2.52 4.18
CA PHE A 284 -23.55 3.03 5.44
C PHE A 284 -24.47 2.57 6.57
N PHE A 285 -23.91 2.09 7.67
CA PHE A 285 -24.66 1.51 8.77
C PHE A 285 -24.76 2.47 9.94
N CYS A 286 -25.92 2.51 10.58
CA CYS A 286 -26.08 3.14 11.88
C CYS A 286 -25.12 2.46 12.87
N ARG A 287 -24.36 3.28 13.61
CA ARG A 287 -23.39 2.76 14.60
C ARG A 287 -24.03 2.10 15.81
N GLU A 288 -25.33 2.34 16.04
CA GLU A 288 -26.08 1.78 17.17
C GLU A 288 -26.77 0.46 16.80
N CYS A 289 -27.59 0.47 15.74
CA CYS A 289 -28.46 -0.67 15.39
C CYS A 289 -28.06 -1.40 14.10
N GLY A 290 -27.09 -0.88 13.34
CA GLY A 290 -26.70 -1.45 12.05
C GLY A 290 -27.67 -1.19 10.89
N GLN A 291 -28.75 -0.42 11.08
CA GLN A 291 -29.66 -0.05 9.98
C GLN A 291 -28.89 0.63 8.84
N GLU A 292 -29.16 0.21 7.61
CA GLU A 292 -28.51 0.77 6.43
C GLU A 292 -29.09 2.11 5.99
N HIS A 293 -28.20 2.92 5.40
CA HIS A 293 -28.45 4.25 4.87
C HIS A 293 -27.61 4.42 3.60
N HIS A 294 -28.17 5.09 2.61
CA HIS A 294 -27.48 5.42 1.36
C HIS A 294 -27.36 6.93 1.23
N SER A 295 -26.15 7.44 1.04
CA SER A 295 -25.92 8.84 0.69
C SER A 295 -26.31 9.06 -0.77
N VAL A 296 -27.29 9.93 -1.02
CA VAL A 296 -27.88 10.12 -2.35
C VAL A 296 -28.05 11.59 -2.73
N ARG A 297 -28.20 11.83 -4.02
CA ARG A 297 -28.75 13.05 -4.61
C ARG A 297 -29.96 12.69 -5.47
N ILE A 298 -31.04 13.43 -5.33
CA ILE A 298 -32.24 13.35 -6.16
C ILE A 298 -32.20 14.50 -7.16
N GLU A 299 -32.24 14.21 -8.44
CA GLU A 299 -32.16 15.22 -9.51
C GLU A 299 -33.22 15.02 -10.60
N ASN A 300 -33.58 16.11 -11.27
CA ASN A 300 -34.46 16.09 -12.43
C ASN A 300 -33.65 15.80 -13.69
N THR A 301 -33.80 14.61 -14.25
CA THR A 301 -33.20 14.22 -15.53
C THR A 301 -34.20 14.41 -16.67
N LEU A 302 -33.72 14.34 -17.93
CA LEU A 302 -34.59 14.44 -19.11
C LEU A 302 -35.72 13.39 -19.11
N ASP A 303 -35.47 12.23 -18.52
CA ASP A 303 -36.40 11.10 -18.44
C ASP A 303 -37.16 11.03 -17.10
N GLY A 304 -37.12 12.09 -16.28
CA GLY A 304 -37.82 12.19 -15.00
C GLY A 304 -36.89 12.29 -13.78
N ILE A 305 -37.46 12.10 -12.59
CA ILE A 305 -36.71 12.19 -11.32
C ILE A 305 -35.86 10.94 -11.12
N ARG A 306 -34.59 11.15 -10.71
CA ARG A 306 -33.63 10.07 -10.49
C ARG A 306 -32.95 10.20 -9.13
N VAL A 307 -32.82 9.08 -8.43
CA VAL A 307 -32.00 8.93 -7.21
C VAL A 307 -30.63 8.40 -7.59
N LEU A 308 -29.59 9.18 -7.34
CA LEU A 308 -28.19 8.83 -7.65
C LEU A 308 -27.36 8.72 -6.37
N ALA A 309 -26.37 7.83 -6.37
CA ALA A 309 -25.41 7.75 -5.29
C ALA A 309 -24.60 9.06 -5.19
N ARG A 310 -24.33 9.49 -3.96
CA ARG A 310 -23.55 10.69 -3.65
C ARG A 310 -22.41 10.31 -2.70
N PRO A 311 -21.16 10.73 -2.96
CA PRO A 311 -20.08 10.59 -1.98
C PRO A 311 -20.49 11.18 -0.63
N ILE A 312 -20.35 10.41 0.46
CA ILE A 312 -20.80 10.84 1.79
C ILE A 312 -20.06 12.07 2.32
N ASP A 313 -18.84 12.30 1.81
CA ASP A 313 -18.00 13.44 2.16
C ASP A 313 -18.42 14.74 1.48
N ASP A 314 -19.23 14.66 0.42
CA ASP A 314 -19.75 15.87 -0.20
C ASP A 314 -20.72 16.58 0.78
N PRO A 315 -20.81 17.91 0.74
CA PRO A 315 -21.78 18.64 1.56
C PRO A 315 -23.21 18.22 1.21
N ALA A 316 -24.05 18.01 2.22
CA ALA A 316 -25.50 17.86 2.06
C ALA A 316 -26.22 19.11 2.54
N SER A 317 -27.22 19.56 1.77
CA SER A 317 -28.05 20.74 2.04
C SER A 317 -29.46 20.31 2.43
N GLU A 318 -30.06 21.00 3.41
CA GLU A 318 -31.47 20.81 3.77
C GLU A 318 -32.39 21.37 2.67
N ASP A 319 -31.99 22.51 2.10
CA ASP A 319 -32.70 23.20 1.04
C ASP A 319 -32.30 22.63 -0.35
N PRO A 320 -33.24 22.58 -1.30
CA PRO A 320 -32.93 22.24 -2.69
C PRO A 320 -31.86 23.17 -3.28
N GLU A 321 -30.98 22.60 -4.11
CA GLU A 321 -30.01 23.38 -4.88
C GLU A 321 -30.69 24.24 -5.96
N SER A 322 -29.95 25.14 -6.58
CA SER A 322 -30.49 26.07 -7.59
C SER A 322 -31.08 25.37 -8.81
N ASP A 323 -30.64 24.15 -9.11
CA ASP A 323 -31.16 23.29 -10.18
C ASP A 323 -32.35 22.42 -9.73
N GLY A 324 -32.80 22.58 -8.48
CA GLY A 324 -33.87 21.80 -7.87
C GLY A 324 -33.43 20.43 -7.35
N SER A 325 -32.14 20.08 -7.45
CA SER A 325 -31.63 18.83 -6.90
C SER A 325 -31.61 18.85 -5.36
N ARG A 326 -31.76 17.68 -4.74
CA ARG A 326 -31.82 17.53 -3.28
C ARG A 326 -30.81 16.50 -2.84
N THR A 327 -30.04 16.79 -1.80
CA THR A 327 -29.02 15.89 -1.26
C THR A 327 -29.44 15.40 0.12
N GLY A 328 -29.11 14.14 0.44
CA GLY A 328 -29.52 13.58 1.72
C GLY A 328 -29.25 12.08 1.84
N PHE A 329 -30.05 11.43 2.67
CA PHE A 329 -29.94 10.01 2.97
C PHE A 329 -31.22 9.28 2.62
N LEU A 330 -31.07 8.16 1.90
CA LEU A 330 -32.15 7.23 1.58
C LEU A 330 -32.05 6.00 2.49
N VAL A 331 -33.17 5.61 3.10
CA VAL A 331 -33.27 4.45 3.98
C VAL A 331 -34.33 3.50 3.44
N PRO A 332 -33.94 2.35 2.84
CA PRO A 332 -34.89 1.36 2.34
C PRO A 332 -35.72 0.77 3.49
N ALA A 333 -37.04 0.83 3.36
CA ALA A 333 -37.99 0.27 4.31
C ALA A 333 -38.27 -1.21 3.98
N ILE A 334 -37.20 -1.99 3.84
CA ILE A 334 -37.25 -3.39 3.38
C ILE A 334 -37.04 -4.41 4.50
N ASN A 335 -36.55 -3.97 5.65
CA ASN A 335 -36.35 -4.84 6.81
C ASN A 335 -37.69 -5.12 7.48
N ALA A 336 -37.93 -6.37 7.87
CA ALA A 336 -39.22 -6.79 8.44
C ALA A 336 -39.58 -6.07 9.76
N ASP A 337 -38.58 -5.62 10.49
CA ASP A 337 -38.67 -4.88 11.75
C ASP A 337 -38.57 -3.35 11.57
N PHE A 338 -38.58 -2.84 10.32
CA PHE A 338 -38.55 -1.41 10.06
C PHE A 338 -39.91 -0.76 10.32
N SER A 339 -40.05 -0.03 11.42
CA SER A 339 -41.34 0.49 11.89
C SER A 339 -41.61 1.96 11.58
N PHE A 340 -40.69 2.69 10.95
CA PHE A 340 -40.86 4.13 10.70
C PHE A 340 -41.95 4.37 9.65
N ALA A 341 -43.02 5.06 10.05
CA ALA A 341 -44.18 5.37 9.22
C ALA A 341 -44.29 6.88 8.90
N GLY A 342 -43.38 7.70 9.44
CA GLY A 342 -43.39 9.16 9.28
C GLY A 342 -44.34 9.87 10.25
N ALA A 343 -44.88 9.17 11.25
CA ALA A 343 -45.67 9.78 12.32
C ALA A 343 -44.76 10.60 13.26
N VAL A 344 -45.33 11.60 13.94
CA VAL A 344 -44.56 12.46 14.87
C VAL A 344 -43.84 11.64 15.95
N ALA A 345 -44.49 10.56 16.43
CA ALA A 345 -43.95 9.65 17.43
C ALA A 345 -42.76 8.79 16.94
N ASP A 346 -42.49 8.74 15.63
CA ASP A 346 -41.37 7.99 15.06
C ASP A 346 -40.05 8.77 15.13
N TYR A 347 -40.12 10.09 15.32
CA TYR A 347 -38.96 10.97 15.44
C TYR A 347 -38.40 10.96 16.87
N PRO A 348 -37.15 11.42 17.10
CA PRO A 348 -36.59 11.52 18.44
C PRO A 348 -37.45 12.36 19.39
N ASP A 349 -37.57 11.94 20.65
CA ASP A 349 -38.47 12.56 21.64
C ASP A 349 -38.17 14.06 21.84
N ASP A 350 -36.90 14.46 21.75
CA ASP A 350 -36.48 15.85 21.86
C ASP A 350 -36.86 16.72 20.64
N TRP A 351 -37.35 16.13 19.55
CA TRP A 351 -37.89 16.85 18.39
C TRP A 351 -39.40 17.07 18.48
N GLN A 352 -40.07 16.40 19.40
CA GLN A 352 -41.53 16.43 19.53
C GLN A 352 -41.97 17.53 20.51
N GLU A 353 -43.13 18.13 20.25
CA GLU A 353 -43.81 19.05 21.17
C GLU A 353 -45.33 18.83 21.15
N THR A 354 -45.96 18.98 22.31
CA THR A 354 -47.42 18.95 22.42
C THR A 354 -47.95 20.39 22.45
N THR A 355 -48.89 20.69 21.56
CA THR A 355 -49.57 21.99 21.56
C THR A 355 -50.48 22.15 22.78
N PRO A 356 -50.88 23.39 23.15
CA PRO A 356 -51.88 23.62 24.19
C PRO A 356 -53.23 22.91 23.95
N ALA A 357 -53.52 22.52 22.70
CA ALA A 357 -54.70 21.77 22.30
C ALA A 357 -54.52 20.23 22.37
N GLY A 358 -53.39 19.74 22.92
CA GLY A 358 -53.11 18.32 23.09
C GLY A 358 -52.63 17.59 21.82
N GLN A 359 -52.40 18.30 20.72
CA GLN A 359 -51.89 17.70 19.48
C GLN A 359 -50.35 17.64 19.48
N GLU A 360 -49.80 16.46 19.20
CA GLU A 360 -48.36 16.25 18.99
C GLU A 360 -47.93 16.76 17.62
N ARG A 361 -46.79 17.47 17.58
CA ARG A 361 -46.15 17.93 16.36
C ARG A 361 -44.64 18.01 16.54
N LEU A 362 -43.91 18.16 15.44
CA LEU A 362 -42.48 18.48 15.52
C LEU A 362 -42.25 19.93 15.98
N LYS A 363 -41.20 20.12 16.77
CA LYS A 363 -40.70 21.44 17.19
C LYS A 363 -40.39 22.30 15.97
N ALA A 364 -40.53 23.62 16.13
CA ALA A 364 -40.37 24.60 15.05
C ALA A 364 -39.02 24.51 14.30
N GLY A 365 -37.95 24.06 14.96
CA GLY A 365 -36.63 23.88 14.34
C GLY A 365 -36.53 22.68 13.38
N HIS A 366 -37.46 21.71 13.46
CA HIS A 366 -37.46 20.47 12.66
C HIS A 366 -38.63 20.37 11.69
N ARG A 367 -39.76 20.96 12.06
CA ARG A 367 -41.01 20.94 11.29
C ARG A 367 -40.80 21.51 9.88
N GLY A 368 -41.21 20.74 8.87
CA GLY A 368 -41.06 21.10 7.44
C GLY A 368 -39.63 21.06 6.89
N LYS A 369 -38.65 20.59 7.68
CA LYS A 369 -37.22 20.53 7.28
C LYS A 369 -36.63 19.15 7.31
N HIS A 370 -36.91 18.39 8.36
CA HIS A 370 -36.24 17.11 8.65
C HIS A 370 -37.18 15.91 8.55
N GLU A 371 -38.39 16.13 8.05
CA GLU A 371 -39.39 15.08 7.86
C GLU A 371 -38.95 14.14 6.74
N GLY A 372 -39.15 12.83 6.97
CA GLY A 372 -38.89 11.81 5.97
C GLY A 372 -39.92 11.89 4.84
N GLN A 373 -39.46 11.74 3.61
CA GLN A 373 -40.32 11.60 2.44
C GLN A 373 -40.32 10.13 1.97
N LEU A 374 -41.49 9.50 1.93
CA LEU A 374 -41.62 8.16 1.36
C LEU A 374 -41.52 8.22 -0.17
N LEU A 375 -40.60 7.45 -0.72
CA LEU A 375 -40.35 7.28 -2.15
C LEU A 375 -40.45 5.80 -2.52
N LEU A 376 -40.88 5.51 -3.75
CA LEU A 376 -40.86 4.17 -4.32
C LEU A 376 -39.79 4.15 -5.42
N VAL A 377 -38.68 3.48 -5.16
CA VAL A 377 -37.44 3.57 -5.95
C VAL A 377 -37.19 2.28 -6.72
N LYS A 378 -36.98 2.39 -8.03
CA LYS A 378 -36.63 1.27 -8.91
C LYS A 378 -35.13 0.95 -8.87
N PRO A 379 -34.72 -0.24 -9.34
CA PRO A 379 -33.29 -0.62 -9.40
C PRO A 379 -32.43 0.37 -10.19
N ASP A 380 -32.99 1.05 -11.19
CA ASP A 380 -32.32 2.05 -12.01
C ASP A 380 -32.30 3.47 -11.38
N GLY A 381 -32.84 3.60 -10.17
CA GLY A 381 -32.97 4.83 -9.40
C GLY A 381 -34.16 5.72 -9.79
N SER A 382 -35.01 5.32 -10.74
CA SER A 382 -36.23 6.07 -11.07
C SER A 382 -37.31 5.91 -9.98
N LEU A 383 -38.25 6.85 -9.94
CA LEU A 383 -39.39 6.79 -9.02
C LEU A 383 -40.63 6.25 -9.75
N ALA A 384 -41.25 5.20 -9.21
CA ALA A 384 -42.45 4.59 -9.78
C ALA A 384 -43.21 3.75 -8.73
N ASP A 385 -44.51 3.53 -8.92
CA ASP A 385 -45.38 2.86 -7.94
C ASP A 385 -45.02 1.39 -7.66
N ASP A 386 -44.33 0.74 -8.60
CA ASP A 386 -43.80 -0.63 -8.50
C ASP A 386 -42.36 -0.68 -7.92
N GLY A 387 -41.86 0.46 -7.42
CA GLY A 387 -40.55 0.56 -6.78
C GLY A 387 -40.51 0.08 -5.33
N VAL A 388 -39.31 -0.02 -4.78
CA VAL A 388 -39.06 -0.37 -3.38
C VAL A 388 -39.35 0.83 -2.48
N PRO A 389 -40.13 0.68 -1.38
CA PRO A 389 -40.37 1.76 -0.45
C PRO A 389 -39.09 2.16 0.29
N ALA A 390 -38.76 3.46 0.25
CA ALA A 390 -37.60 4.02 0.90
C ALA A 390 -37.90 5.43 1.43
N TRP A 391 -37.36 5.76 2.61
CA TRP A 391 -37.50 7.07 3.22
C TRP A 391 -36.30 7.95 2.88
N PHE A 392 -36.56 9.12 2.31
CA PHE A 392 -35.56 10.14 2.02
C PHE A 392 -35.57 11.25 3.08
N PHE A 393 -34.41 11.56 3.65
CA PHE A 393 -34.19 12.65 4.61
C PHE A 393 -33.22 13.67 4.00
N SER A 394 -33.66 14.92 3.88
CA SER A 394 -32.87 16.01 3.28
C SER A 394 -31.73 16.46 4.19
N GLY A 395 -30.58 16.80 3.60
CA GLY A 395 -29.44 17.37 4.31
C GLY A 395 -28.58 16.37 5.09
N LYS A 396 -27.95 16.86 6.16
CA LYS A 396 -27.00 16.08 6.98
C LYS A 396 -27.70 14.94 7.71
N TYR A 397 -26.96 13.88 8.01
CA TYR A 397 -27.49 12.80 8.83
C TYR A 397 -27.72 13.28 10.28
N ARG A 398 -28.98 13.20 10.75
CA ARG A 398 -29.40 13.70 12.06
C ARG A 398 -29.83 12.64 13.05
N PHE A 399 -30.49 11.57 12.57
CA PHE A 399 -30.97 10.46 13.40
C PHE A 399 -31.16 9.20 12.57
N CYS A 400 -31.23 8.04 13.22
CA CYS A 400 -31.63 6.79 12.59
C CYS A 400 -33.15 6.60 12.65
N PRO A 401 -33.88 6.43 11.53
CA PRO A 401 -35.33 6.19 11.57
C PRO A 401 -35.72 4.84 12.18
N HIS A 402 -34.79 3.89 12.28
CA HIS A 402 -35.05 2.59 12.91
C HIS A 402 -34.91 2.63 14.45
N CYS A 403 -33.78 3.10 14.98
CA CYS A 403 -33.52 3.08 16.43
C CYS A 403 -33.57 4.47 17.13
N ARG A 404 -33.83 5.55 16.38
CA ARG A 404 -33.86 6.95 16.86
C ARG A 404 -32.55 7.47 17.45
N HIS A 405 -31.44 6.74 17.32
CA HIS A 405 -30.12 7.21 17.76
C HIS A 405 -29.74 8.52 17.07
N GLN A 406 -29.27 9.49 17.86
CA GLN A 406 -28.86 10.82 17.40
C GLN A 406 -27.35 11.00 17.60
N PRO A 407 -26.54 10.93 16.53
CA PRO A 407 -25.11 11.19 16.63
C PRO A 407 -24.82 12.69 16.83
N PRO A 408 -23.60 13.06 17.28
CA PRO A 408 -23.21 14.45 17.45
C PRO A 408 -23.40 15.28 16.17
N GLN A 409 -24.21 16.33 16.23
CA GLN A 409 -24.62 17.10 15.05
C GLN A 409 -23.46 17.83 14.35
N GLN A 410 -22.40 18.17 15.09
CA GLN A 410 -21.19 18.84 14.56
C GLN A 410 -20.25 17.89 13.80
N ALA A 411 -20.39 16.57 13.98
CA ALA A 411 -19.56 15.60 13.30
C ALA A 411 -19.85 15.61 11.79
N ARG A 412 -18.85 15.25 10.98
CA ARG A 412 -19.04 14.93 9.55
C ARG A 412 -19.87 13.67 9.42
N ASP A 413 -20.68 13.55 8.37
CA ASP A 413 -21.58 12.41 8.18
C ASP A 413 -20.83 11.07 8.06
N ILE A 414 -19.63 11.07 7.45
CA ILE A 414 -18.74 9.90 7.40
C ILE A 414 -18.33 9.38 8.79
N ASN A 415 -18.34 10.23 9.82
CA ASN A 415 -18.03 9.85 11.19
C ASN A 415 -19.29 9.42 11.97
N LYS A 416 -20.49 9.78 11.49
CA LYS A 416 -21.76 9.43 12.14
C LYS A 416 -22.23 8.03 11.76
N LEU A 417 -22.00 7.64 10.51
CA LEU A 417 -22.29 6.30 10.00
C LEU A 417 -21.00 5.47 9.90
N ALA A 418 -21.14 4.16 9.76
CA ALA A 418 -20.02 3.24 9.53
C ALA A 418 -20.07 2.66 8.12
N GLY A 419 -18.94 2.66 7.41
CA GLY A 419 -18.77 1.83 6.21
C GLY A 419 -18.42 0.39 6.59
N LEU A 420 -18.25 -0.48 5.59
CA LEU A 420 -17.75 -1.85 5.81
C LEU A 420 -16.31 -1.84 6.34
N SER A 421 -15.47 -0.95 5.81
CA SER A 421 -14.22 -0.53 6.44
C SER A 421 -14.35 0.89 6.96
N ALA A 422 -14.14 1.06 8.26
CA ALA A 422 -13.95 2.38 8.89
C ALA A 422 -12.48 2.59 9.33
N GLU A 423 -11.59 1.67 8.97
CA GLU A 423 -10.20 1.73 9.40
C GLU A 423 -9.43 2.78 8.58
N GLY A 424 -8.82 3.74 9.28
CA GLY A 424 -7.95 4.72 8.66
C GLY A 424 -6.70 4.07 8.06
N ARG A 425 -6.23 4.61 6.93
CA ARG A 425 -5.05 4.09 6.20
C ARG A 425 -3.83 3.89 7.11
N SER A 426 -3.58 4.80 8.05
CA SER A 426 -2.43 4.72 8.95
C SER A 426 -2.51 3.57 9.94
N SER A 427 -3.70 3.30 10.50
CA SER A 427 -3.94 2.16 11.39
C SER A 427 -3.75 0.85 10.65
N ALA A 428 -4.36 0.70 9.48
CA ALA A 428 -4.24 -0.51 8.67
C ALA A 428 -2.78 -0.79 8.29
N THR A 429 -2.06 0.26 7.86
CA THR A 429 -0.62 0.15 7.52
C THR A 429 0.19 -0.26 8.74
N THR A 430 -0.09 0.34 9.91
CA THR A 430 0.60 0.01 11.16
C THR A 430 0.38 -1.44 11.57
N LEU A 431 -0.85 -1.94 11.49
CA LEU A 431 -1.17 -3.33 11.80
C LEU A 431 -0.50 -4.30 10.83
N ILE A 432 -0.51 -4.02 9.52
CA ILE A 432 0.15 -4.86 8.52
C ILE A 432 1.66 -4.92 8.79
N VAL A 433 2.31 -3.77 8.96
CA VAL A 433 3.76 -3.70 9.17
C VAL A 433 4.16 -4.39 10.48
N SER A 434 3.47 -4.10 11.58
CA SER A 434 3.78 -4.71 12.88
C SER A 434 3.55 -6.23 12.88
N THR A 435 2.52 -6.70 12.18
CA THR A 435 2.25 -8.14 12.04
C THR A 435 3.36 -8.83 11.24
N ILE A 436 3.80 -8.24 10.12
CA ILE A 436 4.88 -8.78 9.31
C ILE A 436 6.18 -8.86 10.12
N LEU A 437 6.53 -7.79 10.84
CA LEU A 437 7.72 -7.79 11.70
C LEU A 437 7.63 -8.84 12.81
N ALA A 438 6.47 -8.98 13.46
CA ALA A 438 6.26 -10.00 14.47
C ALA A 438 6.32 -11.43 13.90
N TRP A 439 5.90 -11.63 12.64
CA TRP A 439 6.05 -12.91 11.95
C TRP A 439 7.51 -13.21 11.61
N MET A 440 8.25 -12.23 11.08
CA MET A 440 9.69 -12.37 10.82
C MET A 440 10.47 -12.73 12.09
N GLU A 441 10.09 -12.14 13.23
CA GLU A 441 10.70 -12.44 14.53
C GLU A 441 10.39 -13.87 15.01
N LYS A 442 9.15 -14.32 14.83
CA LYS A 442 8.72 -15.67 15.25
C LYS A 442 9.24 -16.79 14.35
N ASP A 443 9.44 -16.52 13.07
CA ASP A 443 9.87 -17.50 12.08
C ASP A 443 11.26 -18.07 12.43
N GLY A 444 12.17 -17.22 12.92
CA GLY A 444 13.48 -17.62 13.43
C GLY A 444 14.47 -18.13 12.38
N THR A 445 14.05 -18.36 11.13
CA THR A 445 14.93 -18.76 10.02
C THR A 445 15.66 -17.59 9.39
N LEU A 446 15.12 -16.37 9.57
CA LEU A 446 15.73 -15.14 9.09
C LEU A 446 16.77 -14.62 10.10
N GLU A 447 17.95 -14.27 9.60
CA GLU A 447 18.95 -13.54 10.38
C GLU A 447 18.36 -12.24 10.91
N GLU A 448 18.66 -11.91 12.16
CA GLU A 448 18.17 -10.69 12.83
C GLU A 448 18.41 -9.41 12.01
N SER A 449 19.56 -9.33 11.34
CA SER A 449 19.95 -8.18 10.52
C SER A 449 19.05 -7.95 9.29
N THR A 450 18.32 -8.99 8.86
CA THR A 450 17.47 -9.02 7.66
C THR A 450 15.98 -8.84 7.95
N ARG A 451 15.56 -8.86 9.23
CA ARG A 451 14.17 -8.70 9.68
C ARG A 451 13.69 -7.25 9.58
N LYS A 452 13.70 -6.71 8.36
CA LYS A 452 13.44 -5.29 8.08
C LYS A 452 12.37 -5.15 7.00
N LEU A 453 11.57 -4.09 7.13
CA LEU A 453 10.57 -3.71 6.13
C LEU A 453 10.87 -2.30 5.65
N LEU A 454 10.91 -2.11 4.33
CA LEU A 454 11.10 -0.81 3.70
C LEU A 454 9.78 -0.34 3.12
N GLY A 455 9.25 0.76 3.66
CA GLY A 455 8.05 1.42 3.18
C GLY A 455 8.38 2.54 2.21
N PHE A 456 7.71 2.58 1.05
CA PHE A 456 7.76 3.70 0.11
C PHE A 456 6.41 4.39 0.06
N THR A 457 6.42 5.71 0.00
CA THR A 457 5.24 6.54 -0.25
C THR A 457 5.62 7.64 -1.22
N ASP A 458 4.66 8.09 -2.00
CA ASP A 458 4.80 9.13 -3.02
C ASP A 458 4.93 10.53 -2.41
N ASN A 459 4.60 10.69 -1.12
CA ASN A 459 4.61 11.96 -0.43
C ASN A 459 5.49 11.94 0.83
N ARG A 460 6.46 12.87 0.90
CA ARG A 460 7.32 13.04 2.09
C ARG A 460 6.53 13.35 3.37
N GLN A 461 5.43 14.10 3.27
CA GLN A 461 4.58 14.41 4.42
C GLN A 461 3.83 13.17 4.90
N ASP A 462 3.34 12.35 3.97
CA ASP A 462 2.72 11.06 4.31
C ASP A 462 3.76 10.13 4.95
N ALA A 463 4.99 10.07 4.43
CA ALA A 463 6.08 9.27 5.01
C ALA A 463 6.33 9.64 6.49
N ALA A 464 6.45 10.95 6.76
CA ALA A 464 6.67 11.46 8.10
C ALA A 464 5.48 11.16 9.02
N LEU A 465 4.25 11.32 8.52
CA LEU A 465 3.04 11.02 9.27
C LEU A 465 2.93 9.53 9.60
N GLN A 466 3.16 8.64 8.63
CA GLN A 466 3.07 7.19 8.82
C GLN A 466 4.14 6.69 9.79
N ALA A 467 5.38 7.18 9.67
CA ALA A 467 6.47 6.81 10.58
C ALA A 467 6.18 7.27 12.01
N GLY A 468 5.74 8.53 12.18
CA GLY A 468 5.35 9.05 13.49
C GLY A 468 4.17 8.27 14.09
N HIS A 469 3.12 8.04 13.29
CA HIS A 469 1.95 7.27 13.71
C HIS A 469 2.34 5.83 14.12
N PHE A 470 3.20 5.16 13.36
CA PHE A 470 3.65 3.81 13.67
C PHE A 470 4.34 3.74 15.04
N ASN A 471 5.33 4.61 15.27
CA ASN A 471 6.07 4.64 16.53
C ASN A 471 5.14 4.95 17.71
N ASP A 472 4.30 5.97 17.58
CA ASP A 472 3.39 6.41 18.63
C ASP A 472 2.33 5.33 18.93
N PHE A 473 1.79 4.69 17.89
CA PHE A 473 0.83 3.59 18.03
C PHE A 473 1.45 2.38 18.73
N ILE A 474 2.66 1.97 18.36
CA ILE A 474 3.35 0.84 18.98
C ILE A 474 3.68 1.17 20.44
N PHE A 475 4.21 2.36 20.71
CA PHE A 475 4.51 2.82 22.07
C PHE A 475 3.26 2.82 22.96
N VAL A 476 2.18 3.47 22.52
CA VAL A 476 0.92 3.54 23.29
C VAL A 476 0.31 2.15 23.48
N SER A 477 0.36 1.29 22.46
CA SER A 477 -0.16 -0.08 22.54
C SER A 477 0.64 -0.94 23.51
N LEU A 478 1.97 -0.87 23.47
CA LEU A 478 2.85 -1.58 24.40
C LEU A 478 2.63 -1.08 25.83
N LEU A 479 2.59 0.24 26.05
CA LEU A 479 2.36 0.82 27.37
C LEU A 479 1.01 0.38 27.95
N ARG A 480 -0.07 0.46 27.17
CA ARG A 480 -1.40 -0.03 27.58
C ARG A 480 -1.39 -1.54 27.83
N GLY A 481 -0.68 -2.31 27.01
CA GLY A 481 -0.48 -3.74 27.21
C GLY A 481 0.26 -4.06 28.51
N GLY A 482 1.31 -3.32 28.83
CA GLY A 482 2.06 -3.41 30.08
C GLY A 482 1.20 -3.07 31.30
N MET A 483 0.39 -2.01 31.22
CA MET A 483 -0.59 -1.66 32.26
C MET A 483 -1.63 -2.77 32.45
N LEU A 484 -2.20 -3.28 31.37
CA LEU A 484 -3.17 -4.37 31.43
C LEU A 484 -2.56 -5.64 32.03
N ARG A 485 -1.33 -5.98 31.62
CA ARG A 485 -0.59 -7.14 32.14
C ARG A 485 -0.30 -6.98 33.63
N ALA A 486 0.17 -5.81 34.06
CA ALA A 486 0.43 -5.52 35.47
C ALA A 486 -0.84 -5.69 36.33
N VAL A 487 -1.97 -5.14 35.87
CA VAL A 487 -3.26 -5.28 36.57
C VAL A 487 -3.71 -6.74 36.62
N ARG A 488 -3.58 -7.49 35.51
CA ARG A 488 -3.92 -8.92 35.48
C ARG A 488 -3.05 -9.76 36.40
N ASP A 489 -1.74 -9.50 36.44
CA ASP A 489 -0.79 -10.22 37.28
C ASP A 489 -1.02 -9.95 38.78
N ALA A 490 -1.56 -8.77 39.12
CA ALA A 490 -1.93 -8.45 40.50
C ALA A 490 -3.16 -9.22 41.00
N GLY A 491 -4.06 -9.60 40.08
CA GLY A 491 -5.31 -10.30 40.38
C GLY A 491 -6.21 -9.52 41.34
N ASP A 492 -6.97 -10.24 42.16
CA ASP A 492 -7.95 -9.65 43.08
C ASP A 492 -7.35 -8.75 44.18
N ARG A 493 -6.03 -8.83 44.39
CA ARG A 493 -5.32 -7.98 45.37
C ARG A 493 -5.21 -6.52 44.90
N GLY A 494 -5.35 -6.27 43.60
CA GLY A 494 -5.15 -4.96 43.00
C GLY A 494 -3.71 -4.44 43.07
N LEU A 495 -3.49 -3.25 42.52
CA LEU A 495 -2.20 -2.54 42.54
C LEU A 495 -2.34 -1.24 43.33
N ALA A 496 -1.48 -1.07 44.34
CA ALA A 496 -1.30 0.23 45.00
C ALA A 496 -0.60 1.22 44.05
N ASP A 497 -0.96 2.50 44.16
CA ASP A 497 -0.40 3.62 43.40
C ASP A 497 1.14 3.62 43.40
N VAL A 498 1.75 3.44 44.57
CA VAL A 498 3.22 3.43 44.76
C VAL A 498 3.92 2.26 44.06
N ARG A 499 3.21 1.17 43.75
CA ARG A 499 3.76 -0.02 43.08
C ARG A 499 3.40 -0.08 41.61
N PHE A 500 2.50 0.79 41.13
CA PHE A 500 2.00 0.75 39.77
C PHE A 500 3.12 0.92 38.74
N GLY A 501 3.96 1.96 38.88
CA GLY A 501 5.06 2.21 37.96
C GLY A 501 6.02 1.03 37.83
N GLU A 502 6.42 0.45 38.98
CA GLU A 502 7.32 -0.71 39.01
C GLU A 502 6.68 -1.97 38.43
N ALA A 503 5.38 -2.18 38.65
CA ALA A 503 4.65 -3.31 38.08
C ALA A 503 4.53 -3.19 36.55
N VAL A 504 4.22 -2.00 36.03
CA VAL A 504 4.18 -1.74 34.58
C VAL A 504 5.56 -1.91 33.96
N ARG A 505 6.62 -1.39 34.60
CA ARG A 505 8.01 -1.56 34.19
C ARG A 505 8.39 -3.03 34.02
N LYS A 506 8.10 -3.86 35.03
CA LYS A 506 8.34 -5.31 34.98
C LYS A 506 7.50 -5.99 33.90
N ALA A 507 6.23 -5.61 33.76
CA ALA A 507 5.34 -6.18 32.74
C ALA A 507 5.78 -5.88 31.30
N LEU A 508 6.45 -4.74 31.07
CA LEU A 508 7.08 -4.39 29.80
C LEU A 508 8.40 -5.13 29.56
N GLY A 509 8.89 -5.91 30.52
CA GLY A 509 10.14 -6.66 30.41
C GLY A 509 11.40 -5.79 30.54
N PHE A 510 11.27 -4.60 31.16
CA PHE A 510 12.43 -3.74 31.41
C PHE A 510 13.19 -4.26 32.63
N ASP A 511 14.49 -4.46 32.46
CA ASP A 511 15.43 -4.77 33.53
C ASP A 511 16.35 -3.58 33.77
N LEU A 512 16.39 -3.07 35.00
CA LEU A 512 17.26 -1.95 35.39
C LEU A 512 18.74 -2.35 35.31
N GLU A 513 19.04 -3.65 35.30
CA GLU A 513 20.40 -4.19 35.16
C GLU A 513 20.85 -4.33 33.70
N GLN A 514 19.96 -4.08 32.72
CA GLN A 514 20.28 -4.10 31.28
C GLN A 514 20.12 -2.70 30.65
N PRO A 515 21.02 -1.75 30.96
CA PRO A 515 20.92 -0.36 30.50
C PRO A 515 20.95 -0.21 28.98
N ASP A 516 21.49 -1.19 28.24
CA ASP A 516 21.56 -1.18 26.78
C ASP A 516 20.19 -1.22 26.09
N ARG A 517 19.13 -1.65 26.81
CA ARG A 517 17.75 -1.65 26.28
C ARG A 517 17.01 -0.35 26.52
N LEU A 518 17.56 0.60 27.28
CA LEU A 518 16.94 1.90 27.56
C LEU A 518 16.62 2.73 26.29
N PRO A 519 17.49 2.78 25.26
CA PRO A 519 17.23 3.52 24.03
C PRO A 519 16.02 3.00 23.25
N ASP A 520 15.77 1.68 23.28
CA ASP A 520 14.67 1.04 22.52
C ASP A 520 13.27 1.50 22.96
N TRP A 521 13.17 2.14 24.13
CA TRP A 521 11.90 2.57 24.75
C TRP A 521 11.77 4.08 24.92
N MET A 522 12.87 4.84 24.78
CA MET A 522 12.91 6.30 24.98
C MET A 522 13.19 7.09 23.69
N ALA A 523 13.33 6.42 22.54
CA ALA A 523 13.66 7.02 21.24
C ALA A 523 12.43 7.47 20.44
#